data_AF-A0A968APY8-F1
#
_entry.id   AF-A0A968APY8-F1
#
_cell.length_a   1.000
_cell.length_b   1.000
_cell.length_c   1.000
_cell.angle_alpha   90.00
_cell.angle_beta   90.00
_cell.angle_gamma   90.00
#
_symmetry.space_group_name_H-M   'P 1'
#
loop_
_entity.id
_entity.type
_entity.pdbx_description
1 polymer ?
#
loop_
_entity_poly.entity_id
_entity_poly.type
_entity_poly.pdbx_seq_one_letter_code
_entity_poly.pdbx_strand_id
1 'polypeptide(L)'
;MTIELTYLAWTAVLCILLWIPYMAAGASQHGFLTPDDYKLPGTRVLPAWANRAQRAHFNLLENLPSFAALILIAHATESNTTTTALAAAVFFWARILQTIVHIMGVPYVRTAAFFVGIVAQLTIASEILFQ
;
A
#
# COMPACT_ATOMS: atom_id res chain seq x y z
N MET A 1 -3.45 -3.92 21.68
CA MET A 1 -3.78 -4.01 20.24
C MET A 1 -3.42 -5.41 19.78
N THR A 2 -4.26 -6.04 18.96
CA THR A 2 -3.92 -7.33 18.33
C THR A 2 -2.77 -7.14 17.34
N ILE A 3 -2.11 -8.24 16.97
CA ILE A 3 -0.99 -8.21 16.02
C ILE A 3 -1.49 -7.71 14.66
N GLU A 4 -2.67 -8.17 14.26
CA GLU A 4 -3.43 -7.79 13.08
C GLU A 4 -3.64 -6.28 13.00
N LEU A 5 -4.18 -5.67 14.06
CA LEU A 5 -4.37 -4.22 14.14
C LEU A 5 -3.05 -3.46 14.08
N THR A 6 -1.98 -4.02 14.66
CA THR A 6 -0.64 -3.41 14.61
C THR A 6 -0.13 -3.34 13.17
N TYR A 7 -0.27 -4.40 12.39
CA TYR A 7 0.11 -4.39 10.97
C TYR A 7 -0.82 -3.53 10.11
N LEU A 8 -2.11 -3.44 10.43
CA LEU A 8 -3.00 -2.47 9.80
C LEU A 8 -2.52 -1.04 10.03
N ALA A 9 -2.19 -0.68 11.27
CA ALA A 9 -1.69 0.64 11.61
C ALA A 9 -0.38 0.95 10.84
N TRP A 10 0.58 0.03 10.82
CA TRP A 10 1.82 0.22 10.06
C TRP A 10 1.61 0.32 8.56
N THR A 11 0.67 -0.43 7.99
CA THR A 11 0.32 -0.33 6.56
C THR A 11 -0.34 1.01 6.25
N ALA A 12 -1.20 1.52 7.13
CA ALA A 12 -1.79 2.85 6.98
C ALA A 12 -0.71 3.94 7.05
N VAL A 13 0.24 3.84 7.98
CA VAL A 13 1.40 4.74 8.07
C VAL A 13 2.23 4.68 6.79
N LEU A 14 2.52 3.49 6.27
CA LEU A 14 3.21 3.34 4.99
C LEU A 14 2.46 4.11 3.89
N CYS A 15 1.15 3.90 3.75
CA CYS A 15 0.34 4.59 2.75
C CYS A 15 0.39 6.12 2.89
N ILE A 16 0.29 6.64 4.11
CA ILE A 16 0.39 8.08 4.42
C ILE A 16 1.74 8.65 4.01
N LEU A 17 2.83 7.87 4.05
CA LEU A 17 4.17 8.36 3.73
C LEU A 17 4.50 8.27 2.23
N LEU A 18 3.82 7.41 1.48
CA LEU A 18 4.18 7.13 0.07
C LEU A 18 3.92 8.30 -0.89
N TRP A 19 3.19 9.34 -0.49
CA TRP A 19 3.04 10.53 -1.33
C TRP A 19 4.31 11.40 -1.37
N ILE A 20 5.11 11.35 -0.32
CA ILE A 20 6.25 12.27 -0.10
C ILE A 20 7.27 12.18 -1.25
N PRO A 21 7.73 10.99 -1.70
CA PRO A 21 8.80 10.92 -2.69
C PRO A 21 8.44 11.59 -4.03
N TYR A 22 7.24 11.35 -4.57
CA TYR A 22 6.88 11.91 -5.87
C TYR A 22 6.47 13.38 -5.80
N MET A 23 5.92 13.85 -4.67
CA MET A 23 5.67 15.27 -4.46
C MET A 23 6.98 16.04 -4.26
N ALA A 24 7.92 15.50 -3.50
CA ALA A 24 9.26 16.07 -3.35
C ALA A 24 9.99 16.14 -4.69
N ALA A 25 9.88 15.10 -5.53
CA ALA A 25 10.42 15.12 -6.89
C ALA A 25 9.82 16.28 -7.71
N GLY A 26 8.49 16.39 -7.71
CA GLY A 26 7.78 17.47 -8.41
C GLY A 26 8.22 18.85 -7.95
N ALA A 27 8.31 19.06 -6.63
CA ALA A 27 8.76 20.32 -6.03
C ALA A 27 10.22 20.64 -6.35
N SER A 28 11.11 19.64 -6.32
CA SER A 28 12.53 19.83 -6.65
C SER A 28 12.78 20.21 -8.10
N GLN A 29 11.94 19.73 -9.03
CA GLN A 29 12.11 19.95 -10.46
C GLN A 29 11.37 21.18 -10.98
N HIS A 30 10.21 21.52 -10.39
CA HIS A 30 9.31 22.56 -10.90
C HIS A 30 8.95 23.63 -9.86
N GLY A 31 9.53 23.59 -8.66
CA GLY A 31 9.10 24.42 -7.53
C GLY A 31 7.74 24.00 -6.98
N PHE A 32 7.19 24.76 -6.03
CA PHE A 32 5.85 24.50 -5.48
C PHE A 32 4.75 24.65 -6.53
N LEU A 33 3.59 24.04 -6.28
CA LEU A 33 2.41 24.16 -7.15
C LEU A 33 1.95 25.62 -7.22
N THR A 34 1.63 26.08 -8.43
CA THR A 34 1.06 27.40 -8.72
C THR A 34 -0.43 27.28 -9.06
N PRO A 35 -1.23 28.35 -8.97
CA PRO A 35 -2.65 28.32 -9.34
C PRO A 35 -2.92 27.79 -10.76
N ASP A 36 -2.00 28.01 -11.70
CA ASP A 36 -2.17 27.55 -13.08
C ASP A 36 -1.96 26.04 -13.23
N ASP A 37 -1.14 25.43 -12.37
CA ASP A 37 -0.97 23.96 -12.31
C ASP A 37 -2.25 23.24 -11.88
N TYR A 38 -3.14 23.92 -11.13
CA TYR A 38 -4.45 23.37 -10.75
C TYR A 38 -5.48 23.48 -11.88
N LYS A 39 -5.28 24.37 -12.85
CA LYS A 39 -6.19 24.56 -14.00
C LYS A 39 -5.81 23.71 -15.20
N LEU A 40 -4.51 23.44 -15.36
CA LEU A 40 -3.95 22.71 -16.49
C LEU A 40 -3.30 21.41 -16.01
N PRO A 41 -4.03 20.30 -15.91
CA PRO A 41 -3.48 19.03 -15.48
C PRO A 41 -2.41 18.54 -16.47
N GLY A 42 -1.31 17.98 -15.96
CA GLY A 42 -0.30 17.29 -16.77
C GLY A 42 0.81 18.18 -17.36
N THR A 43 0.90 19.46 -16.99
CA THR A 43 1.97 20.37 -17.45
C THR A 43 3.33 20.07 -16.84
N ARG A 44 3.37 19.42 -15.67
CA ARG A 44 4.61 19.09 -14.94
C ARG A 44 5.05 17.66 -15.19
N VAL A 45 6.18 17.51 -15.88
CA VAL A 45 6.73 16.20 -16.24
C VAL A 45 7.60 15.68 -15.10
N LEU A 46 7.06 14.74 -14.32
CA LEU A 46 7.81 14.05 -13.26
C LEU A 46 8.88 13.11 -13.83
N PRO A 47 10.00 12.88 -13.11
CA PRO A 47 10.96 11.86 -13.52
C PRO A 47 10.33 10.48 -13.46
N ALA A 48 10.82 9.54 -14.28
CA ALA A 48 10.20 8.23 -14.44
C ALA A 48 10.05 7.44 -13.12
N TRP A 49 10.99 7.61 -12.18
CA TRP A 49 10.92 6.97 -10.86
C TRP A 49 9.82 7.55 -9.97
N ALA A 50 9.55 8.85 -10.06
CA ALA A 50 8.50 9.52 -9.29
C ALA A 50 7.11 9.12 -9.80
N ASN A 51 6.95 9.01 -11.13
CA ASN A 51 5.76 8.42 -11.73
C ASN A 51 5.53 6.97 -11.24
N ARG A 52 6.60 6.17 -11.09
CA ARG A 52 6.49 4.82 -10.51
C ARG A 52 6.13 4.85 -9.02
N ALA A 53 6.68 5.77 -8.25
CA ALA A 53 6.34 5.95 -6.84
C ALA A 53 4.86 6.33 -6.66
N GLN A 54 4.33 7.21 -7.50
CA GLN A 54 2.90 7.55 -7.49
C GLN A 54 2.02 6.34 -7.79
N ARG A 55 2.38 5.54 -8.81
CA ARG A 55 1.66 4.28 -9.10
C ARG A 55 1.76 3.26 -7.97
N ALA A 56 2.89 3.18 -7.27
CA ALA A 56 3.03 2.31 -6.11
C ALA A 56 2.12 2.76 -4.95
N HIS A 57 2.06 4.07 -4.69
CA HIS A 57 1.14 4.64 -3.71
C HIS A 57 -0.31 4.33 -4.03
N PHE A 58 -0.75 4.58 -5.26
CA PHE A 58 -2.13 4.29 -5.69
C PHE A 58 -2.48 2.81 -5.60
N ASN A 59 -1.54 1.92 -5.92
CA ASN A 59 -1.77 0.50 -5.74
C ASN A 59 -2.00 0.11 -4.27
N LEU A 60 -1.26 0.71 -3.33
CA LEU A 60 -1.52 0.49 -1.91
C LEU A 60 -2.87 1.08 -1.48
N LEU A 61 -3.24 2.27 -1.96
CA LEU A 61 -4.54 2.89 -1.67
C LEU A 61 -5.72 2.03 -2.16
N GLU A 62 -5.57 1.31 -3.27
CA GLU A 62 -6.61 0.39 -3.77
C GLU A 62 -6.74 -0.89 -2.91
N ASN A 63 -5.66 -1.33 -2.27
CA ASN A 63 -5.63 -2.58 -1.49
C ASN A 63 -5.84 -2.38 0.01
N LEU A 64 -5.56 -1.17 0.52
CA LEU A 64 -5.68 -0.86 1.94
C LEU A 64 -7.12 -0.95 2.46
N PRO A 65 -8.18 -0.48 1.76
CA PRO A 65 -9.55 -0.56 2.25
C PRO A 65 -10.03 -1.98 2.48
N SER A 66 -9.72 -2.91 1.57
CA SER A 66 -10.09 -4.32 1.71
C SER A 66 -9.33 -4.97 2.87
N PHE A 67 -8.02 -4.73 2.98
CA PHE A 67 -7.22 -5.22 4.10
C PHE A 67 -7.72 -4.67 5.44
N ALA A 68 -7.99 -3.37 5.52
CA ALA A 68 -8.53 -2.72 6.70
C ALA A 68 -9.87 -3.32 7.13
N ALA A 69 -10.80 -3.49 6.18
CA ALA A 69 -12.10 -4.09 6.45
C ALA A 69 -11.95 -5.50 7.04
N LEU A 70 -11.11 -6.35 6.45
CA LEU A 70 -10.89 -7.72 6.94
C LEU A 70 -10.29 -7.75 8.35
N ILE A 71 -9.28 -6.92 8.63
CA ILE A 71 -8.65 -6.86 9.97
C ILE A 71 -9.64 -6.34 11.01
N LEU A 72 -10.45 -5.32 10.68
CA LEU A 72 -11.45 -4.76 11.59
C LEU A 72 -12.58 -5.75 11.85
N ILE A 73 -13.04 -6.50 10.83
CA ILE A 73 -14.02 -7.57 11.00
C ILE A 73 -13.43 -8.65 11.91
N ALA A 74 -12.23 -9.16 11.61
CA ALA A 74 -11.58 -10.18 12.43
C ALA A 74 -11.41 -9.76 13.89
N HIS A 75 -11.12 -8.48 14.13
CA HIS A 75 -11.06 -7.93 15.48
C HIS A 75 -12.43 -7.92 16.16
N ALA A 76 -13.47 -7.44 15.47
CA ALA A 76 -14.81 -7.29 16.01
C ALA A 76 -15.53 -8.62 16.27
N THR A 77 -15.23 -9.66 15.49
CA THR A 77 -15.79 -11.01 15.64
C THR A 77 -14.93 -11.93 16.51
N GLU A 78 -13.87 -11.39 17.12
CA GLU A 78 -12.88 -12.16 17.90
C GLU A 78 -12.22 -13.32 17.12
N SER A 79 -12.26 -13.25 15.80
CA SER A 79 -11.74 -14.21 14.83
C SER A 79 -10.22 -14.20 14.68
N ASN A 80 -9.47 -13.66 15.64
CA ASN A 80 -8.02 -13.52 15.55
C ASN A 80 -7.33 -14.85 15.89
N THR A 81 -6.54 -15.37 14.95
CA THR A 81 -5.78 -16.62 15.07
C THR A 81 -4.30 -16.39 14.78
N THR A 82 -3.46 -17.39 15.05
CA THR A 82 -2.05 -17.33 14.63
C THR A 82 -1.92 -17.17 13.10
N THR A 83 -2.86 -17.73 12.33
CA THR A 83 -2.90 -17.61 10.88
C THR A 83 -3.21 -16.18 10.43
N THR A 84 -4.21 -15.52 11.03
CA THR A 84 -4.55 -14.12 10.69
C THR A 84 -3.41 -13.16 11.03
N ALA A 85 -2.75 -13.37 12.17
CA ALA A 85 -1.59 -12.57 12.58
C ALA A 85 -0.43 -12.70 11.57
N LEU A 86 -0.14 -13.93 11.11
CA LEU A 86 0.93 -14.19 10.16
C LEU A 86 0.58 -13.66 8.76
N ALA A 87 -0.66 -13.82 8.32
CA ALA A 87 -1.16 -13.24 7.07
C ALA A 87 -1.10 -11.70 7.07
N ALA A 88 -1.45 -11.05 8.19
CA ALA A 88 -1.34 -9.60 8.33
C ALA A 88 0.12 -9.12 8.22
N ALA A 89 1.06 -9.85 8.83
CA ALA A 89 2.49 -9.58 8.72
C ALA A 89 2.98 -9.73 7.26
N VAL A 90 2.60 -10.83 6.60
CA VAL A 90 2.95 -11.10 5.20
C VAL A 90 2.41 -10.02 4.29
N PHE A 91 1.16 -9.58 4.48
CA PHE A 91 0.58 -8.49 3.70
C PHE A 91 1.45 -7.23 3.80
N PHE A 92 1.77 -6.78 5.01
CA PHE A 92 2.57 -5.58 5.25
C PHE A 92 3.95 -5.67 4.57
N TRP A 93 4.70 -6.74 4.81
CA TRP A 93 6.03 -6.90 4.22
C TRP A 93 5.99 -7.05 2.70
N ALA A 94 4.96 -7.72 2.16
CA ALA A 94 4.75 -7.79 0.72
C ALA A 94 4.50 -6.40 0.11
N ARG A 95 3.76 -5.51 0.80
CA ARG A 95 3.55 -4.12 0.35
C ARG A 95 4.83 -3.29 0.39
N ILE A 96 5.67 -3.45 1.42
CA ILE A 96 6.99 -2.81 1.45
C ILE A 96 7.83 -3.26 0.26
N LEU A 97 7.98 -4.57 0.09
CA LEU A 97 8.77 -5.13 -1.01
C LEU A 97 8.26 -4.65 -2.35
N GLN A 98 6.94 -4.81 -2.59
CA GLN A 98 6.27 -4.38 -3.81
C GLN A 98 6.54 -2.90 -4.10
N THR A 99 6.41 -2.03 -3.10
CA THR A 99 6.60 -0.58 -3.28
C THR A 99 8.03 -0.26 -3.69
N ILE A 100 9.02 -0.83 -2.99
CA ILE A 100 10.44 -0.61 -3.29
C ILE A 100 10.78 -1.08 -4.71
N VAL A 101 10.40 -2.31 -5.09
CA VAL A 101 10.69 -2.84 -6.44
C VAL A 101 9.91 -2.13 -7.54
N HIS A 102 8.70 -1.63 -7.25
CA HIS A 102 7.93 -0.81 -8.19
C HIS A 102 8.66 0.50 -8.47
N ILE A 103 9.16 1.19 -7.44
CA ILE A 103 9.92 2.43 -7.60
C ILE A 103 11.21 2.20 -8.39
N MET A 104 11.93 1.11 -8.09
CA MET A 104 13.14 0.72 -8.83
C MET A 104 12.88 0.32 -10.29
N GLY A 105 11.64 -0.06 -10.62
CA GLY A 105 11.27 -0.48 -11.98
C GLY A 105 11.66 -1.92 -12.31
N VAL A 106 11.80 -2.78 -11.29
CA VAL A 106 12.13 -4.21 -11.48
C VAL A 106 10.86 -4.99 -11.86
N PRO A 107 10.77 -5.55 -13.08
CA PRO A 107 9.60 -6.31 -13.50
C PRO A 107 9.51 -7.66 -12.77
N TYR A 108 8.33 -8.28 -12.79
CA TYR A 108 7.98 -9.59 -12.19
C TYR A 108 8.01 -9.67 -10.65
N VAL A 109 9.07 -9.20 -9.98
CA VAL A 109 9.16 -9.22 -8.51
C VAL A 109 8.03 -8.41 -7.88
N ARG A 110 7.71 -7.25 -8.47
CA ARG A 110 6.54 -6.45 -8.10
C ARG A 110 5.25 -7.25 -8.16
N THR A 111 5.07 -8.00 -9.24
CA THR A 111 3.85 -8.78 -9.49
C THR A 111 3.74 -9.95 -8.52
N ALA A 112 4.84 -10.66 -8.25
CA ALA A 112 4.88 -11.72 -7.25
C ALA A 112 4.52 -11.18 -5.85
N ALA A 113 5.15 -10.07 -5.43
CA ALA A 113 4.84 -9.43 -4.14
C ALA A 113 3.37 -8.95 -4.06
N PHE A 114 2.81 -8.46 -5.16
CA PHE A 114 1.39 -8.13 -5.24
C PHE A 114 0.51 -9.36 -4.97
N PHE A 115 0.77 -10.48 -5.66
CA PHE A 115 0.00 -11.71 -5.49
C PHE A 115 0.12 -12.28 -4.07
N VAL A 116 1.31 -12.23 -3.46
CA VAL A 116 1.51 -12.64 -2.06
C VAL A 116 0.58 -11.86 -1.12
N GLY A 117 0.45 -10.55 -1.29
CA GLY A 117 -0.49 -9.79 -0.46
C GLY A 117 -1.98 -10.03 -0.79
N ILE A 118 -2.32 -10.41 -2.02
CA ILE A 118 -3.69 -10.86 -2.32
C ILE A 118 -3.98 -12.17 -1.59
N VAL A 119 -3.07 -13.14 -1.66
CA VAL A 119 -3.19 -14.42 -0.94
C VAL A 119 -3.33 -14.17 0.56
N ALA A 120 -2.52 -13.29 1.14
CA ALA A 120 -2.63 -12.94 2.56
C ALA A 120 -4.02 -12.39 2.93
N GLN A 121 -4.61 -11.51 2.12
CA GLN A 121 -5.98 -11.04 2.36
C GLN A 121 -7.01 -12.17 2.24
N LEU A 122 -6.87 -13.05 1.25
CA LEU A 122 -7.76 -14.20 1.08
C LEU A 122 -7.65 -15.18 2.26
N THR A 123 -6.45 -15.38 2.82
CA THR A 123 -6.25 -16.19 4.02
C THR A 123 -6.98 -15.59 5.24
N ILE A 124 -6.90 -14.28 5.44
CA ILE A 124 -7.65 -13.61 6.51
C ILE A 124 -9.16 -13.77 6.27
N ALA A 125 -9.61 -13.56 5.03
CA ALA A 125 -11.02 -13.72 4.69
C ALA A 125 -11.51 -15.16 4.90
N SER A 126 -10.73 -16.18 4.54
CA SER A 126 -11.09 -17.57 4.78
C SER A 126 -11.17 -17.89 6.27
N GLU A 127 -10.21 -17.37 7.04
CA GLU A 127 -10.23 -17.51 8.50
C GLU A 127 -11.42 -16.79 9.11
N ILE A 128 -12.00 -15.75 8.53
CA ILE A 128 -13.22 -15.11 9.06
C ILE A 128 -14.48 -15.89 8.66
N LEU A 129 -14.55 -16.36 7.42
CA LEU A 129 -15.78 -16.92 6.84
C LEU A 129 -16.03 -18.39 7.19
N PHE A 130 -14.98 -19.15 7.52
CA PHE A 130 -15.05 -20.59 7.72
C PHE A 130 -14.60 -21.04 9.12
N GLN A 131 -14.73 -20.16 10.11
CA GLN A 131 -14.52 -20.50 11.53
C GLN A 131 -15.48 -21.56 12.04
#